data_AF-A0ABD6DTJ5-F1
#
_entry.id   AF-A0ABD6DTJ5-F1
#
_cell.length_a   1.000
_cell.length_b   1.000
_cell.length_c   1.000
_cell.angle_alpha   90.00
_cell.angle_beta   90.00
_cell.angle_gamma   90.00
#
_symmetry.space_group_name_H-M   'P 1'
#
loop_
_entity.id
_entity.type
_entity.pdbx_description
1 polymer ?
#
loop_
_entity_poly.entity_id
_entity_poly.type
_entity_poly.pdbx_seq_one_letter_code
_entity_poly.pdbx_strand_id
1 'polypeptide(L)'
;MFELTVDAWYGWIGLSLAGVALVGAAAGLPTAPPPDAGAAGATIDRVAAAEYAATAEHPLDADEVRLGTRRIGLRSASGTAHTTLSFGAVTPVPVDDSPLRDVLYGTPPERVFDSPNAFRQAVVDARANATDAPWRTVDRTLIVRRLSWEGVNVVLVDA
;
A
#
# COMPACT_ATOMS: atom_id res chain seq x y z
N MET A 1 8.47 -33.31 -57.18
CA MET A 1 7.12 -32.72 -56.94
C MET A 1 6.57 -32.99 -55.52
N PHE A 2 7.34 -33.58 -54.59
CA PHE A 2 6.91 -33.80 -53.19
C PHE A 2 7.44 -32.75 -52.19
N GLU A 3 8.34 -31.86 -52.63
CA GLU A 3 8.94 -30.84 -51.75
C GLU A 3 7.93 -29.75 -51.34
N LEU A 4 6.98 -29.40 -52.21
CA LEU A 4 5.94 -28.39 -51.93
C LEU A 4 4.99 -28.81 -50.79
N THR A 5 4.70 -30.10 -50.66
CA THR A 5 3.79 -30.62 -49.63
C THR A 5 4.46 -30.74 -48.26
N VAL A 6 5.76 -31.04 -48.26
CA VAL A 6 6.58 -31.11 -47.03
C VAL A 6 6.79 -29.70 -46.46
N ASP A 7 7.05 -28.72 -47.34
CA ASP A 7 7.18 -27.31 -46.96
C ASP A 7 5.89 -26.75 -46.33
N ALA A 8 4.73 -27.15 -46.87
CA ALA A 8 3.43 -26.79 -46.29
C ALA A 8 3.24 -27.31 -44.85
N TRP A 9 3.71 -28.53 -44.54
CA TRP A 9 3.59 -29.12 -43.21
C TRP A 9 4.50 -28.42 -42.18
N TYR A 10 5.75 -28.13 -42.55
CA TYR A 10 6.66 -27.37 -41.69
C TYR A 10 6.20 -25.92 -41.51
N GLY A 11 5.61 -25.32 -42.54
CA GLY A 11 4.95 -24.01 -42.45
C GLY A 11 3.82 -24.01 -41.41
N TRP A 12 2.96 -25.02 -41.38
CA TRP A 12 1.89 -25.15 -40.38
C TRP A 12 2.43 -25.34 -38.95
N ILE A 13 3.49 -26.13 -38.77
CA ILE A 13 4.13 -26.29 -37.45
C ILE A 13 4.76 -24.98 -37.01
N GLY A 14 5.52 -24.31 -37.88
CA GLY A 14 6.14 -23.02 -37.60
C GLY A 14 5.12 -21.94 -37.25
N LEU A 15 4.03 -21.86 -38.01
CA LEU A 15 2.91 -20.95 -37.74
C LEU A 15 2.23 -21.26 -36.41
N SER A 16 2.03 -22.54 -36.08
CA SER A 16 1.42 -22.95 -34.82
C SER A 16 2.31 -22.58 -33.62
N LEU A 17 3.63 -22.83 -33.72
CA LEU A 17 4.60 -22.44 -32.69
C LEU A 17 4.67 -20.91 -32.53
N ALA A 18 4.71 -20.18 -33.64
CA ALA A 18 4.69 -18.71 -33.62
C ALA A 18 3.39 -18.17 -33.00
N GLY A 19 2.25 -18.78 -33.32
CA GLY A 19 0.95 -18.42 -32.74
C GLY A 19 0.88 -18.67 -31.24
N VAL A 20 1.32 -19.84 -30.77
CA VAL A 20 1.41 -20.16 -29.34
C VAL A 20 2.36 -19.19 -28.61
N ALA A 21 3.51 -18.88 -29.21
CA ALA A 21 4.45 -17.92 -28.64
C ALA A 21 3.83 -16.52 -28.52
N LEU A 22 3.10 -16.06 -29.54
CA LEU A 22 2.43 -14.76 -29.53
C LEU A 22 1.33 -14.69 -28.46
N VAL A 23 0.50 -15.73 -28.35
CA VAL A 23 -0.55 -15.83 -27.32
C VAL A 23 0.06 -15.87 -25.93
N GLY A 24 1.13 -16.64 -25.74
CA GLY A 24 1.86 -16.70 -24.46
C GLY A 24 2.46 -15.35 -24.08
N ALA A 25 3.04 -14.62 -25.04
CA ALA A 25 3.56 -13.27 -24.81
C ALA A 25 2.44 -12.28 -24.44
N ALA A 26 1.31 -12.31 -25.15
CA ALA A 26 0.17 -11.44 -24.87
C ALA A 26 -0.46 -11.73 -23.49
N ALA A 27 -0.53 -13.00 -23.09
CA ALA A 27 -1.09 -13.41 -21.80
C ALA A 27 -0.24 -12.97 -20.59
N GLY A 28 1.05 -12.67 -20.79
CA GLY A 28 1.94 -12.18 -19.74
C GLY A 28 1.91 -10.66 -19.51
N LEU A 29 1.16 -9.91 -20.31
CA LEU A 29 1.08 -8.46 -20.18
C LEU A 29 0.18 -8.05 -18.99
N PRO A 30 0.56 -7.00 -18.23
CA PRO A 30 -0.32 -6.44 -17.20
C PRO A 30 -1.67 -6.00 -17.79
N THR A 31 -2.76 -6.43 -17.17
CA THR A 31 -4.13 -6.13 -17.60
C THR A 31 -4.74 -4.91 -16.90
N ALA A 32 -4.04 -4.37 -15.89
CA ALA A 32 -4.44 -3.21 -15.12
C ALA A 32 -3.26 -2.22 -15.01
N PRO A 33 -3.53 -0.92 -14.80
CA PRO A 33 -2.47 0.06 -14.53
C PRO A 33 -1.67 -0.32 -13.26
N PRO A 34 -0.42 0.16 -13.14
CA PRO A 34 0.32 0.03 -11.89
C PRO A 34 -0.39 0.77 -10.74
N PRO A 35 -0.16 0.35 -9.48
CA PRO A 35 -0.83 0.96 -8.32
C PRO A 35 -0.45 2.45 -8.18
N ASP A 36 -1.42 3.28 -7.81
CA ASP A 36 -1.20 4.72 -7.61
C ASP A 36 -0.80 5.06 -6.17
N ALA A 37 0.50 4.88 -5.87
CA ALA A 37 1.04 5.28 -4.57
C ALA A 37 0.96 6.80 -4.34
N GLY A 38 0.96 7.60 -5.42
CA GLY A 38 0.90 9.05 -5.35
C GLY A 38 -0.43 9.55 -4.80
N ALA A 39 -1.55 9.01 -5.28
CA ALA A 39 -2.89 9.33 -4.79
C ALA A 39 -3.08 8.96 -3.32
N ALA A 40 -2.58 7.78 -2.92
CA ALA A 40 -2.58 7.35 -1.52
C ALA A 40 -1.75 8.29 -0.64
N GLY A 41 -0.52 8.62 -1.06
CA GLY A 41 0.34 9.57 -0.36
C GLY A 41 -0.26 10.98 -0.25
N ALA A 42 -0.91 11.47 -1.31
CA ALA A 42 -1.59 12.76 -1.30
C ALA A 42 -2.76 12.80 -0.31
N THR A 43 -3.45 11.67 -0.10
CA THR A 43 -4.50 11.58 0.93
C THR A 43 -3.92 11.63 2.33
N ILE A 44 -2.81 10.93 2.58
CA ILE A 44 -2.07 11.01 3.85
C ILE A 44 -1.61 12.45 4.10
N ASP A 45 -0.96 13.08 3.12
CA ASP A 45 -0.44 14.44 3.22
C ASP A 45 -1.55 15.46 3.49
N ARG A 46 -2.72 15.30 2.86
CA ARG A 46 -3.90 16.15 3.11
C ARG A 46 -4.37 16.05 4.55
N VAL A 47 -4.45 14.84 5.12
CA VAL A 47 -4.84 14.64 6.52
C VAL A 47 -3.77 15.15 7.48
N ALA A 48 -2.49 14.91 7.17
CA ALA A 48 -1.36 15.36 7.97
C ALA A 48 -1.24 16.89 8.02
N ALA A 49 -1.57 17.58 6.91
CA ALA A 49 -1.57 19.03 6.80
C ALA A 49 -2.78 19.72 7.45
N ALA A 50 -3.82 18.98 7.85
CA ALA A 50 -5.01 19.55 8.44
C ALA A 50 -4.68 20.30 9.75
N GLU A 51 -5.35 21.42 10.00
CA GLU A 51 -5.15 22.20 11.24
C GLU A 51 -5.73 21.46 12.46
N TYR A 52 -6.89 20.83 12.28
CA TYR A 52 -7.65 20.14 13.33
C TYR A 52 -7.59 18.61 13.17
N ALA A 53 -8.24 17.88 14.09
CA ALA A 53 -8.41 16.45 13.96
C ALA A 53 -9.13 16.12 12.64
N ALA A 54 -8.61 15.16 11.91
CA ALA A 54 -9.08 14.82 10.56
C ALA A 54 -8.92 13.33 10.31
N THR A 55 -9.82 12.77 9.51
CA THR A 55 -9.73 11.37 9.08
C THR A 55 -10.07 11.27 7.60
N ALA A 56 -9.46 10.32 6.91
CA ALA A 56 -9.78 10.01 5.54
C ALA A 56 -9.57 8.52 5.27
N GLU A 57 -10.36 8.01 4.34
CA GLU A 57 -10.19 6.68 3.77
C GLU A 57 -9.80 6.85 2.30
N HIS A 58 -8.98 5.92 1.80
CA HIS A 58 -8.57 5.90 0.41
C HIS A 58 -8.53 4.45 -0.10
N PRO A 59 -9.31 4.11 -1.13
CA PRO A 59 -9.20 2.82 -1.79
C PRO A 59 -7.78 2.61 -2.35
N LEU A 60 -7.27 1.39 -2.23
CA LEU A 60 -5.97 1.00 -2.77
C LEU A 60 -6.16 0.03 -3.94
N ASP A 61 -5.57 0.36 -5.08
CA ASP A 61 -5.45 -0.53 -6.24
C ASP A 61 -4.19 -1.42 -6.11
N ALA A 62 -4.01 -2.04 -4.93
CA ALA A 62 -2.83 -2.82 -4.59
C ALA A 62 -3.20 -4.09 -3.82
N ASP A 63 -2.43 -5.15 -4.03
CA ASP A 63 -2.57 -6.41 -3.29
C ASP A 63 -1.78 -6.33 -1.97
N GLU A 64 -0.70 -5.54 -1.95
CA GLU A 64 0.18 -5.39 -0.81
C GLU A 64 0.64 -3.95 -0.62
N VAL A 65 0.85 -3.57 0.65
CA VAL A 65 1.34 -2.26 1.07
C VAL A 65 2.61 -2.40 1.90
N ARG A 66 3.46 -1.38 1.83
CA ARG A 66 4.55 -1.15 2.76
C ARG A 66 4.43 0.25 3.34
N LEU A 67 4.15 0.35 4.63
CA LEU A 67 3.98 1.62 5.33
C LEU A 67 5.21 1.95 6.15
N GLY A 68 5.96 2.96 5.70
CA GLY A 68 7.04 3.57 6.48
C GLY A 68 6.60 4.90 7.09
N THR A 69 7.44 5.48 7.94
CA THR A 69 7.15 6.77 8.59
C THR A 69 7.12 7.96 7.62
N ARG A 70 7.72 7.85 6.43
CA ARG A 70 7.81 8.93 5.43
C ARG A 70 7.60 8.44 3.99
N ARG A 71 7.19 7.19 3.82
CA ARG A 71 7.06 6.58 2.50
C ARG A 71 5.96 5.54 2.54
N ILE A 72 5.17 5.48 1.48
CA ILE A 72 4.25 4.39 1.21
C ILE A 72 4.68 3.68 -0.07
N GLY A 73 4.73 2.35 -0.02
CA GLY A 73 4.90 1.48 -1.17
C GLY A 73 3.62 0.70 -1.41
N LEU A 74 3.25 0.55 -2.68
CA LEU A 74 2.14 -0.27 -3.14
C LEU A 74 2.64 -1.29 -4.15
N ARG A 75 2.15 -2.52 -4.05
CA ARG A 75 2.52 -3.62 -4.93
C ARG A 75 1.27 -4.36 -5.37
N SER A 76 1.18 -4.63 -6.66
CA SER A 76 0.18 -5.51 -7.26
C SER A 76 0.80 -6.37 -8.35
N ALA A 77 0.00 -7.26 -8.94
CA ALA A 77 0.39 -8.00 -10.15
C ALA A 77 0.85 -7.09 -11.31
N SER A 78 0.37 -5.84 -11.36
CA SER A 78 0.72 -4.87 -12.42
C SER A 78 2.02 -4.10 -12.16
N GLY A 79 2.64 -4.25 -10.99
CA GLY A 79 3.92 -3.64 -10.66
C GLY A 79 4.01 -3.12 -9.23
N THR A 80 5.05 -2.33 -8.97
CA THR A 80 5.29 -1.72 -7.66
C THR A 80 5.53 -0.22 -7.81
N ALA A 81 4.81 0.57 -7.01
CA ALA A 81 4.94 2.01 -6.94
C ALA A 81 5.29 2.47 -5.52
N HIS A 82 5.98 3.60 -5.40
CA HIS A 82 6.32 4.18 -4.11
C HIS A 82 6.17 5.70 -4.19
N THR A 83 5.81 6.32 -3.08
CA THR A 83 5.88 7.77 -2.93
C THR A 83 6.39 8.16 -1.55
N THR A 84 7.05 9.33 -1.50
CA THR A 84 7.51 9.94 -0.24
C THR A 84 6.42 10.88 0.27
N LEU A 85 6.19 10.87 1.58
CA LEU A 85 5.23 11.74 2.23
C LEU A 85 5.88 13.09 2.53
N SER A 86 5.13 14.17 2.30
CA SER A 86 5.64 15.54 2.39
C SER A 86 5.39 16.15 3.78
N PHE A 87 4.30 15.76 4.45
CA PHE A 87 3.86 16.34 5.72
C PHE A 87 4.29 15.51 6.93
N GLY A 88 5.56 15.61 7.29
CA GLY A 88 6.11 15.05 8.53
C GLY A 88 6.11 13.52 8.59
N ALA A 89 6.45 13.00 9.76
CA ALA A 89 6.49 11.56 9.99
C ALA A 89 5.11 11.04 10.42
N VAL A 90 4.57 10.10 9.65
CA VAL A 90 3.37 9.34 10.04
C VAL A 90 3.73 8.19 10.97
N THR A 91 2.71 7.62 11.60
CA THR A 91 2.81 6.49 12.51
C THR A 91 2.01 5.33 11.93
N PRO A 92 2.66 4.40 11.22
CA PRO A 92 2.03 3.16 10.80
C PRO A 92 1.53 2.38 12.03
N VAL A 93 0.27 1.99 12.01
CA VAL A 93 -0.31 1.18 13.08
C VAL A 93 0.21 -0.25 12.96
N PRO A 94 0.69 -0.87 14.05
CA PRO A 94 1.09 -2.28 14.04
C PRO A 94 -0.05 -3.20 13.58
N VAL A 95 0.29 -4.31 12.91
CA VAL A 95 -0.69 -5.27 12.38
C VAL A 95 -1.37 -6.07 13.50
N ASP A 96 -0.59 -6.36 14.55
CA ASP A 96 -1.05 -7.06 15.75
C ASP A 96 -2.03 -6.20 16.56
N ASP A 97 -2.66 -6.83 17.55
CA ASP A 97 -3.60 -6.15 18.42
C ASP A 97 -2.90 -4.98 19.14
N SER A 98 -3.30 -3.76 18.79
CA SER A 98 -2.65 -2.52 19.20
C SER A 98 -3.70 -1.49 19.60
N PRO A 99 -3.59 -0.87 20.79
CA PRO A 99 -4.46 0.23 21.18
C PRO A 99 -4.47 1.41 20.18
N LEU A 100 -3.41 1.57 19.37
CA LEU A 100 -3.35 2.56 18.29
C LEU A 100 -4.36 2.27 17.18
N ARG A 101 -4.69 1.00 16.94
CA ARG A 101 -5.71 0.59 15.98
C ARG A 101 -7.08 1.07 16.41
N ASP A 102 -7.45 0.90 17.67
CA ASP A 102 -8.71 1.41 18.20
C ASP A 102 -8.81 2.94 18.05
N VAL A 103 -7.71 3.66 18.32
CA VAL A 103 -7.66 5.11 18.13
C VAL A 103 -7.84 5.52 16.67
N LEU A 104 -7.20 4.80 15.75
CA LEU A 104 -7.36 5.02 14.31
C LEU A 104 -8.84 4.89 13.89
N TYR A 105 -9.56 3.91 14.43
CA TYR A 105 -10.95 3.64 14.05
C TYR A 105 -11.99 4.49 14.77
N GLY A 106 -11.65 5.18 15.87
CA GLY A 106 -12.68 5.96 16.56
C GLY A 106 -12.40 6.25 18.02
N THR A 107 -11.74 5.33 18.70
CA THR A 107 -11.72 5.31 20.15
C THR A 107 -10.86 6.46 20.69
N PRO A 108 -11.38 7.27 21.63
CA PRO A 108 -10.57 8.29 22.29
C PRO A 108 -9.35 7.67 22.99
N PRO A 109 -8.14 8.24 22.88
CA PRO A 109 -6.93 7.67 23.49
C PRO A 109 -7.05 7.41 25.00
N GLU A 110 -7.75 8.28 25.73
CA GLU A 110 -8.03 8.16 27.17
C GLU A 110 -8.81 6.90 27.57
N ARG A 111 -9.46 6.21 26.62
CA ARG A 111 -10.16 4.95 26.88
C ARG A 111 -9.30 3.70 26.71
N VAL A 112 -8.19 3.82 26.00
CA VAL A 112 -7.34 2.68 25.60
C VAL A 112 -5.90 2.80 26.11
N PHE A 113 -5.48 3.98 26.54
CA PHE A 113 -4.20 4.22 27.18
C PHE A 113 -4.39 4.69 28.61
N ASP A 114 -3.70 4.03 29.55
CA ASP A 114 -3.71 4.39 30.97
C ASP A 114 -3.12 5.78 31.25
N SER A 115 -2.27 6.29 30.35
CA SER A 115 -1.66 7.60 30.48
C SER A 115 -1.21 8.20 29.14
N PRO A 116 -1.04 9.54 29.09
CA PRO A 116 -0.45 10.21 27.92
C PRO A 116 0.96 9.72 27.58
N ASN A 117 1.72 9.25 28.58
CA ASN A 117 3.05 8.72 28.36
C ASN A 117 3.02 7.34 27.67
N ALA A 118 2.07 6.48 28.04
CA ALA A 118 1.86 5.20 27.38
C ALA A 118 1.51 5.39 25.90
N PHE A 119 0.65 6.36 25.57
CA PHE A 119 0.36 6.70 24.17
C PHE A 119 1.57 7.22 23.42
N ARG A 120 2.34 8.14 24.02
CA ARG A 120 3.57 8.66 23.42
C ARG A 120 4.57 7.54 23.12
N GLN A 121 4.73 6.60 24.06
CA GLN A 121 5.61 5.46 23.90
C GLN A 121 5.13 4.53 22.78
N ALA A 122 3.84 4.20 22.73
CA ALA A 122 3.26 3.40 21.65
C ALA A 122 3.50 4.04 20.27
N VAL A 123 3.38 5.36 20.16
CA VAL A 123 3.68 6.10 18.92
C VAL A 123 5.17 6.02 18.55
N VAL A 124 6.08 6.11 19.52
CA VAL A 124 7.53 5.97 19.30
C VAL A 124 7.87 4.56 18.85
N ASP A 125 7.35 3.54 19.52
CA ASP A 125 7.60 2.14 19.22
C ASP A 125 7.08 1.77 17.83
N ALA A 126 5.86 2.21 17.48
CA ALA A 126 5.28 2.03 16.16
C ALA A 126 6.15 2.66 15.05
N ARG A 127 6.67 3.87 15.28
CA ARG A 127 7.57 4.56 14.32
C ARG A 127 8.92 3.86 14.20
N ALA A 128 9.47 3.36 15.31
CA ALA A 128 10.73 2.62 15.30
C ALA A 128 10.60 1.33 14.46
N ASN A 129 9.54 0.56 14.71
CA ASN A 129 9.23 -0.67 13.99
C ASN A 129 8.95 -0.44 12.50
N ALA A 130 8.44 0.74 12.13
CA ALA A 130 8.17 1.11 10.74
C ALA A 130 9.42 1.39 9.89
N THR A 131 10.63 1.43 10.46
CA THR A 131 11.88 1.67 9.71
C THR A 131 12.14 0.55 8.70
N ASP A 132 11.89 -0.70 9.11
CA ASP A 132 12.05 -1.91 8.29
C ASP A 132 10.71 -2.63 8.07
N ALA A 133 9.63 -1.85 7.89
CA ALA A 133 8.29 -2.41 7.70
C ALA A 133 8.27 -3.43 6.55
N PRO A 134 7.76 -4.66 6.73
CA PRO A 134 7.61 -5.61 5.64
C PRO A 134 6.48 -5.20 4.70
N TRP A 135 6.46 -5.81 3.51
CA TRP A 135 5.25 -5.81 2.69
C TRP A 135 4.19 -6.67 3.39
N ARG A 136 2.94 -6.21 3.37
CA ARG A 136 1.79 -6.93 3.92
C ARG A 136 0.62 -6.88 2.95
N THR A 137 -0.18 -7.93 2.92
CA THR A 137 -1.44 -7.98 2.17
C THR A 137 -2.43 -6.95 2.70
N VAL A 138 -3.18 -6.30 1.80
CA VAL A 138 -4.23 -5.33 2.16
C VAL A 138 -5.59 -5.80 1.67
N ASP A 139 -6.62 -5.49 2.45
CA ASP A 139 -8.01 -5.82 2.06
C ASP A 139 -8.63 -4.78 1.12
N ARG A 140 -7.98 -3.62 0.96
CA ARG A 140 -8.11 -2.58 -0.12
C ARG A 140 -8.36 -1.14 0.36
N THR A 141 -8.28 -0.80 1.64
CA THR A 141 -8.56 0.59 2.07
C THR A 141 -7.54 1.11 3.06
N LEU A 142 -6.82 2.15 2.66
CA LEU A 142 -5.98 2.95 3.52
C LEU A 142 -6.86 3.84 4.41
N ILE A 143 -6.61 3.83 5.71
CA ILE A 143 -7.27 4.68 6.68
C ILE A 143 -6.23 5.56 7.35
N VAL A 144 -6.51 6.85 7.40
CA VAL A 144 -5.62 7.86 7.98
C VAL A 144 -6.40 8.64 9.04
N ARG A 145 -5.78 8.88 10.19
CA ARG A 145 -6.33 9.76 11.23
C ARG A 145 -5.26 10.66 11.84
N ARG A 146 -5.50 11.96 11.76
CA ARG A 146 -4.77 12.97 12.53
C ARG A 146 -5.50 13.27 13.82
N LEU A 147 -4.78 13.23 14.94
CA LEU A 147 -5.28 13.70 16.23
C LEU A 147 -4.17 14.35 17.05
N SER A 148 -4.59 15.11 18.06
CA SER A 148 -3.73 15.64 19.10
C SER A 148 -4.30 15.23 20.46
N TRP A 149 -3.48 14.65 21.32
CA TRP A 149 -3.87 14.32 22.69
C TRP A 149 -2.73 14.63 23.65
N GLU A 150 -3.00 15.46 24.66
CA GLU A 150 -2.06 15.78 25.74
C GLU A 150 -0.67 16.20 25.22
N GLY A 151 -0.67 17.08 24.20
CA GLY A 151 0.53 17.62 23.55
C GLY A 151 1.17 16.69 22.51
N VAL A 152 0.63 15.50 22.26
CA VAL A 152 1.13 14.55 21.25
C VAL A 152 0.30 14.65 19.98
N ASN A 153 0.86 15.28 18.95
CA ASN A 153 0.28 15.30 17.60
C ASN A 153 0.72 14.05 16.83
N VAL A 154 -0.23 13.30 16.29
CA VAL A 154 0.05 12.08 15.54
C VAL A 154 -0.84 11.96 14.31
N VAL A 155 -0.28 11.36 13.25
CA VAL A 155 -1.00 10.90 12.07
C VAL A 155 -0.87 9.39 12.03
N LEU A 156 -1.94 8.70 12.39
CA LEU A 156 -2.04 7.24 12.36
C LEU A 156 -2.44 6.79 10.96
N VAL A 157 -1.85 5.69 10.49
CA VAL A 157 -2.11 5.11 9.17
C VAL A 157 -2.19 3.59 9.27
N ASP A 158 -3.23 2.98 8.68
CA ASP A 158 -3.37 1.54 8.44
C ASP A 158 -3.98 1.28 7.05
N ALA A 159 -3.94 0.05 6.55
CA ALA A 159 -4.34 -0.37 5.19
C ALA A 159 -4.50 -1.87 5.08
#